data_AF-A0A9D4NB28-F1
#
_entry.id   AF-A0A9D4NB28-F1
#
_cell.length_a   1.000
_cell.length_b   1.000
_cell.length_c   1.000
_cell.angle_alpha   90.00
_cell.angle_beta   90.00
_cell.angle_gamma   90.00
#
_symmetry.space_group_name_H-M   'P 1'
#
loop_
_entity.id
_entity.type
_entity.pdbx_description
1 polymer ?
#
loop_
_entity_poly.entity_id
_entity_poly.type
_entity_poly.pdbx_seq_one_letter_code
_entity_poly.pdbx_strand_id
1 'polypeptide(L)' 'MKMTGAIRQQLNAFMEGFYDIIPKKLISIFNEQELELLISGLPTIDIEDLKGNTEYHKYQQNSLQVSL' A
#
# COMPACT_ATOMS: atom_id res chain seq x y z
N MET A 1 6.01 -13.24 16.91
CA MET A 1 6.93 -12.11 16.67
C MET A 1 8.05 -12.50 15.69
N LYS A 2 7.73 -12.99 14.48
CA LYS A 2 8.77 -13.38 13.50
C LYS A 2 9.29 -12.23 12.64
N MET A 3 8.55 -11.14 12.48
CA MET A 3 8.94 -10.03 11.59
C MET A 3 9.90 -9.01 12.21
N THR A 4 9.86 -8.77 13.53
CA THR A 4 10.60 -7.62 14.12
C THR A 4 11.78 -8.02 15.01
N GLY A 5 11.97 -9.30 15.32
CA GLY A 5 12.99 -9.73 16.28
C GLY A 5 14.43 -9.44 15.83
N ALA A 6 14.75 -9.73 14.57
CA ALA A 6 16.11 -9.59 14.03
C ALA A 6 16.42 -8.19 13.46
N ILE A 7 15.39 -7.39 13.17
CA ILE A 7 15.53 -6.08 12.50
C ILE A 7 15.14 -4.90 13.41
N ARG A 8 14.93 -5.14 14.70
CA ARG A 8 14.40 -4.13 15.64
C ARG A 8 15.28 -2.88 15.74
N GLN A 9 16.60 -3.07 15.79
CA GLN A 9 17.54 -1.94 15.92
C GLN A 9 17.54 -1.07 14.66
N GLN A 10 17.51 -1.71 13.48
CA GLN A 10 17.49 -1.06 12.18
C GLN A 10 16.18 -0.30 11.97
N LEU A 11 15.04 -0.91 12.35
CA LEU A 11 13.74 -0.27 12.31
C LEU A 11 13.70 0.98 13.21
N ASN A 12 14.20 0.85 14.45
CA ASN A 12 14.23 1.98 15.39
C ASN A 12 15.07 3.15 14.85
N ALA A 13 16.26 2.87 14.31
CA ALA A 13 17.13 3.90 13.73
C ALA A 13 16.49 4.58 12.50
N PHE A 14 15.79 3.82 11.65
CA PHE A 14 15.05 4.37 10.53
C PHE A 14 13.90 5.29 11.02
N MET A 15 13.13 4.84 12.00
CA MET A 15 12.01 5.62 12.54
C MET A 15 12.48 6.89 13.24
N GLU A 16 13.62 6.86 13.92
CA GLU A 16 14.25 8.05 14.54
C GLU A 16 14.59 9.09 13.47
N GLY A 17 15.36 8.72 12.44
CA GLY A 17 15.71 9.64 11.36
C GLY A 17 14.49 10.14 10.56
N PHE A 18 13.48 9.29 10.37
CA PHE A 18 12.24 9.70 9.72
C PHE A 18 11.46 10.72 10.56
N TYR A 19 11.36 10.51 11.88
CA TYR A 19 10.62 11.40 12.77
C TYR A 19 11.34 12.71 13.10
N ASP A 20 12.67 12.76 12.95
CA ASP A 20 13.46 14.00 13.04
C ASP A 20 13.12 14.97 11.91
N ILE A 21 12.81 14.45 10.72
CA ILE A 21 12.43 15.26 9.55
C ILE A 21 10.92 15.52 9.54
N ILE A 22 10.11 14.49 9.79
CA ILE A 22 8.65 14.55 9.73
C ILE A 22 8.07 14.22 11.11
N PRO A 23 7.48 15.20 11.83
CA PRO A 23 6.89 14.96 13.13
C PRO A 23 5.89 13.81 13.14
N LYS A 24 6.06 12.86 14.07
CA LYS A 24 5.21 11.67 14.20
C LYS A 24 3.70 11.97 14.24
N LYS A 25 3.30 13.09 14.86
CA LYS A 25 1.90 13.50 14.95
C LYS A 25 1.28 13.84 13.59
N LEU A 26 2.08 14.36 12.65
CA LEU A 26 1.62 14.67 11.30
C LEU A 26 1.45 13.41 10.46
N ILE A 27 2.32 12.42 10.65
CA ILE A 27 2.22 11.15 9.90
C ILE A 27 1.18 10.19 10.50
N SER A 28 0.87 10.30 11.78
CA SER A 28 -0.07 9.39 12.47
C SER A 28 -1.53 9.57 12.09
N ILE A 29 -1.87 10.59 11.28
CA ILE A 29 -3.24 10.77 10.77
C ILE A 29 -3.52 9.88 9.56
N PHE A 30 -2.48 9.41 8.88
CA PHE A 30 -2.58 8.56 7.70
C PHE A 30 -2.56 7.08 8.10
N ASN A 31 -3.38 6.28 7.43
CA ASN A 31 -3.25 4.83 7.48
C ASN A 31 -2.06 4.35 6.61
N GLU A 32 -1.76 3.05 6.64
CA GLU A 32 -0.63 2.46 5.92
C GLU A 32 -0.71 2.67 4.40
N GLN A 33 -1.90 2.64 3.82
CA GLN A 33 -2.11 2.82 2.37
C GLN A 33 -1.96 4.29 1.97
N GLU A 34 -2.49 5.20 2.78
CA GLU A 34 -2.35 6.65 2.56
C GLU A 34 -0.90 7.11 2.71
N LEU A 35 -0.17 6.53 3.67
CA LEU A 35 1.26 6.80 3.83
C LEU A 35 2.07 6.33 2.61
N GLU A 36 1.75 5.15 2.07
CA GLU A 36 2.35 4.66 0.84
C GLU A 36 2.06 5.60 -0.33
N LEU A 37 0.80 6.02 -0.51
CA LEU A 37 0.40 6.96 -1.54
C LEU A 37 1.07 8.34 -1.38
N LEU A 38 1.27 8.80 -0.15
CA LEU A 38 1.95 10.08 0.13
C LEU A 38 3.42 10.04 -0.30
N ILE A 39 4.11 8.92 -0.07
CA ILE A 39 5.53 8.75 -0.40
C ILE A 39 5.71 8.44 -1.89
N SER A 40 4.85 7.60 -2.46
CA SER A 40 4.99 7.09 -3.84
C SER A 40 4.23 7.91 -4.89
N GLY A 41 3.31 8.77 -4.46
CA GLY A 41 2.37 9.48 -5.32
C GLY A 41 1.11 8.66 -5.63
N LEU A 42 0.10 9.33 -6.22
CA LEU A 42 -1.13 8.68 -6.67
C LEU A 42 -0.91 8.05 -8.05
N PRO A 43 -0.94 6.72 -8.18
CA PRO A 43 -0.86 6.08 -9.47
C PRO A 43 -2.16 6.32 -10.24
N THR A 44 -2.05 6.52 -11.55
CA THR A 44 -3.20 6.40 -12.44
C THR A 44 -3.29 4.96 -12.90
N ILE A 45 -4.37 4.28 -12.54
CA ILE A 45 -4.59 2.88 -12.90
C ILE A 45 -5.38 2.85 -14.20
N ASP A 46 -4.82 2.22 -15.23
CA ASP A 46 -5.56 1.91 -16.45
C ASP A 46 -6.48 0.71 -16.20
N ILE A 47 -7.78 0.99 -16.15
CA ILE A 47 -8.80 -0.02 -15.86
C ILE A 47 -8.91 -1.02 -17.02
N GLU A 48 -8.68 -0.59 -18.25
CA GLU A 48 -8.81 -1.47 -19.43
C GLU A 48 -7.63 -2.43 -19.51
N ASP A 49 -6.41 -1.97 -19.22
CA ASP A 49 -5.25 -2.85 -19.08
C ASP A 49 -5.43 -3.83 -17.92
N LEU A 50 -5.92 -3.36 -16.77
CA LEU A 50 -6.17 -4.23 -15.62
C LEU A 50 -7.20 -5.31 -15.94
N LYS A 51 -8.31 -4.95 -16.61
CA LYS A 51 -9.32 -5.93 -17.08
C LYS A 51 -8.73 -6.91 -18.09
N GLY A 52 -7.90 -6.43 -19.03
CA GLY A 52 -7.26 -7.25 -20.04
C GLY A 52 -6.30 -8.31 -19.46
N ASN A 53 -5.74 -8.04 -18.28
CA ASN A 53 -4.78 -8.92 -17.59
C ASN A 53 -5.37 -9.61 -16.34
N THR A 54 -6.69 -9.61 -16.15
CA THR A 54 -7.35 -10.27 -15.00
C THR A 54 -7.88 -11.65 -15.36
N GLU A 55 -7.49 -12.68 -14.61
CA GLU A 55 -8.03 -14.03 -14.73
C GLU A 55 -9.21 -14.26 -13.77
N TYR A 56 -10.30 -14.85 -14.28
CA TYR A 56 -11.50 -15.14 -13.49
C TYR A 56 -11.59 -16.63 -13.12
N HIS A 57 -11.61 -16.92 -11.82
CA HIS A 57 -11.84 -18.28 -11.31
C HIS A 57 -13.28 -18.39 -10.79
N LYS A 58 -14.04 -19.37 -11.30
CA LYS A 58 -15.48 -19.60 -11.00
C LYS A 58 -16.45 -18.50 -11.46
N TYR A 59 -15.92 -17.38 -11.97
CA TYR A 59 -16.67 -16.33 -12.64
C TYR A 59 -16.23 -16.24 -14.10
N GLN A 60 -17.06 -15.58 -14.89
CA GLN A 60 -16.78 -15.21 -16.27
C GLN A 60 -16.81 -13.68 -16.37
N GLN A 61 -16.16 -13.11 -17.39
CA GLN A 61 -16.14 -11.66 -17.60
C GLN A 61 -17.54 -11.04 -17.72
N ASN A 62 -18.53 -11.81 -18.20
CA ASN A 62 -19.94 -11.43 -18.32
C ASN A 62 -20.80 -11.79 -17.10
N SER A 63 -20.19 -12.30 -16.02
CA SER A 63 -20.94 -12.57 -14.78
C SER A 63 -21.42 -11.27 -14.19
N LEU A 64 -22.64 -11.24 -13.66
CA LEU A 64 -23.27 -10.03 -13.09
C LEU A 64 -22.40 -9.33 -12.03
N GLN A 65 -21.59 -10.10 -11.30
CA GLN A 65 -20.69 -9.60 -10.25
C GLN A 65 -19.40 -8.97 -10.80
N VAL A 66 -19.07 -9.23 -12.08
CA VAL A 66 -17.84 -8.83 -12.76
C VAL A 66 -18.11 -7.78 -13.83
N SER A 67 -19.24 -7.89 -14.52
CA SER A 67 -19.69 -6.91 -15.50
C SER A 67 -19.99 -5.58 -14.79
N LEU A 68 -19.15 -4.58 -15.05
CA LEU A 68 -19.40 -3.17 -14.69
C LEU A 68 -20.51 -2.57 -15.54
#